data_AF-A0A536DQM2-F1
#
_entry.id   AF-A0A536DQM2-F1
#
_cell.length_a   1.000
_cell.length_b   1.000
_cell.length_c   1.000
_cell.angle_alpha   90.00
_cell.angle_beta   90.00
_cell.angle_gamma   90.00
#
_symmetry.space_group_name_H-M   'P 1'
#
loop_
_entity.id
_entity.type
_entity.pdbx_description
1 polymer ?
#
loop_
_entity_poly.entity_id
_entity_poly.type
_entity_poly.pdbx_seq_one_letter_code
_entity_poly.pdbx_strand_id
1 'polypeptide(L)'
;AKHGVVGLTKAAANDYADKGIRINALAPGPIFTDPRMDPQQVGRWVPMQRVGRPEEVAAVAVWLCSDDASYITGAILPVDGGKLARSA
;
A
#
# COMPACT_ATOMS: atom_id res chain seq x y z
N ALA A 1 -16.02 3.78 -0.71
CA ALA A 1 -14.98 4.55 0.00
C ALA A 1 -13.56 4.35 -0.58
N LYS A 2 -12.97 3.15 -0.58
CA LYS A 2 -11.54 2.94 -1.00
C LYS A 2 -11.22 3.31 -2.46
N HIS A 3 -12.15 3.08 -3.40
CA HIS A 3 -11.98 3.53 -4.79
C HIS A 3 -11.87 5.06 -4.93
N GLY A 4 -12.50 5.83 -4.04
CA GLY A 4 -12.40 7.29 -4.04
C GLY A 4 -10.98 7.78 -3.71
N VAL A 5 -10.29 7.10 -2.78
CA VAL A 5 -8.89 7.41 -2.46
C VAL A 5 -7.99 7.17 -3.67
N VAL A 6 -8.21 6.08 -4.42
CA VAL A 6 -7.44 5.79 -5.65
C VAL A 6 -7.59 6.89 -6.69
N GLY A 7 -8.82 7.34 -6.95
CA GLY A 7 -9.09 8.44 -7.88
C GLY A 7 -8.45 9.76 -7.41
N LEU A 8 -8.64 10.09 -6.13
CA LEU A 8 -8.07 11.30 -5.54
C LEU A 8 -6.55 11.33 -5.59
N THR A 9 -5.88 10.22 -5.29
CA THR A 9 -4.41 10.11 -5.38
C THR A 9 -3.91 10.44 -6.77
N LYS A 10 -4.55 9.91 -7.82
CA LYS A 10 -4.16 10.17 -9.21
C LYS A 10 -4.41 11.61 -9.62
N ALA A 11 -5.59 12.16 -9.29
CA ALA A 11 -5.93 13.54 -9.60
C ALA A 11 -4.96 14.51 -8.90
N ALA A 12 -4.78 14.36 -7.59
CA ALA A 12 -3.87 15.21 -6.83
C ALA A 12 -2.41 15.05 -7.27
N ALA A 13 -1.96 13.84 -7.63
CA ALA A 13 -0.62 13.67 -8.18
C ALA A 13 -0.39 14.53 -9.44
N ASN A 14 -1.38 14.64 -10.32
CA ASN A 14 -1.30 15.50 -11.51
C ASN A 14 -1.31 16.99 -11.15
N ASP A 15 -2.19 17.41 -10.23
CA ASP A 15 -2.39 18.81 -9.84
C ASP A 15 -1.21 19.45 -9.09
N TYR A 16 -0.29 18.62 -8.58
CA TYR A 16 0.80 19.05 -7.70
C TYR A 16 2.19 18.59 -8.15
N ALA A 17 2.32 17.83 -9.25
CA ALA A 17 3.62 17.37 -9.75
C ALA A 17 4.54 18.53 -10.16
N ASP A 18 3.99 19.57 -10.79
CA ASP A 18 4.72 20.79 -11.19
C ASP A 18 5.21 21.63 -10.00
N LYS A 19 4.61 21.42 -8.83
CA LYS A 19 5.01 22.03 -7.54
C LYS A 19 6.03 21.17 -6.78
N GLY A 20 6.52 20.09 -7.37
CA GLY A 20 7.47 19.18 -6.75
C GLY A 20 6.89 18.34 -5.61
N ILE A 21 5.56 18.24 -5.48
CA ILE A 21 4.90 17.42 -4.46
C ILE A 21 4.50 16.08 -5.08
N ARG A 22 4.93 14.98 -4.43
CA ARG A 22 4.61 13.61 -4.84
C ARG A 22 3.48 13.06 -3.99
N ILE A 23 2.48 12.44 -4.63
CA ILE A 23 1.29 11.92 -3.96
C ILE A 23 1.08 10.48 -4.40
N ASN A 24 1.19 9.55 -3.46
CA ASN A 24 1.03 8.11 -3.69
C ASN A 24 0.09 7.52 -2.64
N ALA A 25 -0.40 6.30 -2.88
CA ALA A 25 -1.17 5.55 -1.90
C ALA A 25 -0.57 4.17 -1.67
N LEU A 26 -0.62 3.73 -0.41
CA LEU A 26 -0.38 2.33 -0.05
C LEU A 26 -1.72 1.59 -0.05
N ALA A 27 -1.70 0.37 -0.58
CA ALA A 27 -2.82 -0.57 -0.55
C ALA A 27 -2.42 -1.82 0.24
N PRO A 28 -2.51 -1.77 1.59
CA PRO A 28 -2.15 -2.92 2.41
C PRO A 28 -3.14 -4.07 2.23
N GLY A 29 -2.60 -5.30 2.26
CA GLY A 29 -3.39 -6.51 2.44
C GLY A 29 -3.77 -6.72 3.91
N PRO A 30 -3.96 -7.97 4.35
CA PRO A 30 -4.14 -8.27 5.77
C PRO A 30 -2.86 -7.96 6.56
N ILE A 31 -2.93 -6.98 7.46
CA ILE A 31 -1.84 -6.56 8.34
C ILE A 31 -2.26 -6.82 9.79
N PHE A 32 -1.33 -7.34 10.60
CA PHE A 32 -1.58 -7.59 12.03
C PHE A 32 -1.62 -6.28 12.82
N THR A 33 -2.81 -5.71 12.97
CA THR A 33 -3.05 -4.45 13.71
C THR A 33 -4.03 -4.61 14.87
N ASP A 34 -4.75 -5.73 14.95
CA ASP A 34 -5.74 -6.02 15.99
C ASP A 34 -5.36 -7.34 16.67
N PRO A 35 -5.12 -7.35 18.00
CA PRO A 35 -4.78 -8.57 18.73
C PRO A 35 -5.89 -9.63 18.74
N ARG A 36 -7.12 -9.28 18.35
CA ARG A 36 -8.25 -10.23 18.21
C ARG A 36 -8.24 -10.97 16.87
N MET A 37 -7.38 -10.57 15.93
CA MET A 37 -7.19 -11.27 14.66
C MET A 37 -6.51 -12.62 14.90
N ASP A 38 -7.00 -13.69 14.28
CA ASP A 38 -6.26 -14.94 14.12
C ASP A 38 -5.36 -14.83 12.87
N PRO A 39 -4.03 -14.61 13.02
CA PRO A 39 -3.15 -14.40 11.89
C PRO A 39 -2.92 -15.66 11.07
N GLN A 40 -3.08 -16.86 11.68
CA GLN A 40 -2.97 -18.12 10.96
C GLN A 40 -4.19 -18.33 10.05
N GLN A 41 -5.39 -18.04 10.53
CA GLN A 41 -6.62 -18.16 9.73
C GLN A 41 -6.60 -17.16 8.57
N VAL A 42 -6.25 -15.90 8.83
CA VAL A 42 -6.24 -14.85 7.81
C VAL A 42 -5.09 -15.04 6.81
N GLY A 43 -3.91 -15.44 7.29
CA GLY A 43 -2.71 -15.64 6.48
C GLY A 43 -2.86 -16.68 5.37
N ARG A 44 -3.72 -17.69 5.54
CA ARG A 44 -4.02 -18.70 4.51
C ARG A 44 -4.56 -18.11 3.20
N TRP A 45 -5.21 -16.94 3.28
CA TRP A 45 -5.76 -16.24 2.11
C TRP A 45 -4.73 -15.35 1.40
N VAL A 46 -3.53 -15.19 1.98
CA VAL A 46 -2.42 -14.42 1.41
C VAL A 46 -1.45 -15.40 0.75
N PRO A 47 -0.98 -15.17 -0.50
CA PRO A 47 -0.04 -16.08 -1.15
C PRO A 47 1.24 -16.37 -0.35
N MET A 48 1.78 -15.37 0.36
CA MET A 48 2.92 -15.57 1.29
C MET A 48 2.58 -16.38 2.56
N GLN A 49 1.35 -16.88 2.72
CA GLN A 49 0.89 -17.72 3.82
C GLN A 49 1.05 -17.09 5.22
N ARG A 50 1.04 -15.76 5.29
CA ARG A 50 1.08 -15.00 6.54
C ARG A 50 0.41 -13.64 6.37
N VAL A 51 -0.01 -13.05 7.48
CA VAL A 51 -0.34 -11.61 7.51
C VAL A 51 0.94 -10.77 7.48
N GLY A 52 0.83 -9.56 6.95
CA GLY A 52 1.91 -8.57 7.03
C GLY A 52 2.00 -7.94 8.43
N ARG A 53 3.13 -7.31 8.72
CA ARG A 53 3.33 -6.51 9.93
C ARG A 53 3.22 -5.00 9.64
N PRO A 54 2.82 -4.16 10.62
CA PRO A 54 2.75 -2.72 10.43
C PRO A 54 4.06 -2.10 9.92
N GLU A 55 5.20 -2.63 10.37
CA GLU A 55 6.54 -2.15 9.99
C GLU A 55 6.82 -2.36 8.49
N GLU A 56 6.22 -3.40 7.87
CA GLU A 56 6.37 -3.63 6.43
C GLU A 56 5.65 -2.55 5.61
N VAL A 57 4.51 -2.06 6.09
CA VAL A 57 3.80 -0.92 5.47
C VAL A 57 4.55 0.38 5.73
N ALA A 58 5.06 0.57 6.96
CA ALA A 58 5.81 1.75 7.34
C ALA A 58 7.11 1.90 6.53
N ALA A 59 7.83 0.81 6.29
CA ALA A 59 9.05 0.82 5.47
C ALA A 59 8.78 1.34 4.06
N VAL A 60 7.68 0.90 3.43
CA VAL A 60 7.29 1.39 2.09
C VAL A 60 6.86 2.86 2.13
N ALA A 61 6.17 3.29 3.20
CA ALA A 61 5.81 4.70 3.37
C ALA A 61 7.07 5.59 3.48
N VAL A 62 8.04 5.18 4.29
CA VAL A 62 9.32 5.89 4.45
C VAL A 62 10.07 5.95 3.12
N TRP A 63 10.16 4.84 2.39
CA TRP A 63 10.77 4.81 1.06
C TRP A 63 10.07 5.75 0.08
N LEU A 64 8.72 5.75 0.03
CA LEU A 64 7.97 6.68 -0.80
C LEU A 64 8.21 8.14 -0.43
N CYS A 65 8.55 8.46 0.82
CA CYS A 65 8.90 9.81 1.26
C CYS A 65 10.37 10.18 0.99
N SER A 66 11.21 9.23 0.61
CA SER A 66 12.64 9.44 0.35
C SER A 66 12.92 9.87 -1.10
N ASP A 67 14.18 10.28 -1.35
CA ASP A 67 14.66 10.64 -2.68
C ASP A 67 14.80 9.43 -3.62
N ASP A 68 14.92 8.21 -3.08
CA ASP A 68 14.95 6.96 -3.85
C ASP A 68 13.64 6.74 -4.64
N ALA A 69 12.55 7.39 -4.24
CA ALA A 69 11.25 7.39 -4.90
C ALA A 69 10.93 8.72 -5.62
N SER A 70 11.95 9.53 -5.93
CA SER A 70 11.80 10.89 -6.49
C SER A 70 11.01 10.97 -7.80
N TYR A 71 10.96 9.90 -8.58
CA TYR A 71 10.19 9.84 -9.83
C TYR A 71 8.86 9.07 -9.72
N ILE A 72 8.40 8.82 -8.49
CA ILE A 72 7.17 8.07 -8.21
C ILE A 72 6.11 9.02 -7.63
N THR A 73 5.05 9.24 -8.42
CA THR A 73 3.82 9.95 -8.01
C THR A 73 2.61 9.33 -8.70
N GLY A 74 1.43 9.45 -8.11
CA GLY A 74 0.17 8.86 -8.60
C GLY A 74 0.06 7.34 -8.44
N ALA A 75 1.06 6.69 -7.85
CA ALA A 75 1.10 5.25 -7.74
C ALA A 75 0.21 4.74 -6.60
N ILE A 76 -0.41 3.59 -6.84
CA ILE A 76 -1.12 2.81 -5.82
C ILE A 76 -0.31 1.54 -5.60
N LEU A 77 0.46 1.47 -4.51
CA LEU A 77 1.38 0.37 -4.25
C LEU A 77 0.75 -0.68 -3.33
N PRO A 78 0.53 -1.91 -3.80
CA PRO A 78 0.16 -3.03 -2.95
C PRO A 78 1.26 -3.38 -1.94
N VAL A 79 0.88 -3.55 -0.69
CA VAL A 79 1.73 -4.13 0.37
C VAL A 79 0.94 -5.27 1.01
N ASP A 80 0.79 -6.37 0.26
CA ASP A 80 -0.31 -7.30 0.48
C ASP A 80 0.08 -8.79 0.43
N GLY A 81 1.37 -9.10 0.39
CA GLY A 81 1.87 -10.47 0.30
C GLY A 81 1.41 -11.22 -0.96
N GLY A 82 1.11 -10.49 -2.04
CA GLY A 82 0.69 -11.02 -3.34
C GLY A 82 -0.82 -11.19 -3.49
N LYS A 83 -1.63 -10.74 -2.52
CA LYS A 83 -3.08 -10.96 -2.53
C LYS A 83 -3.78 -10.49 -3.81
N LEU A 84 -3.40 -9.33 -4.35
CA LEU A 84 -3.95 -8.79 -5.60
C LEU A 84 -3.40 -9.48 -6.87
N ALA A 85 -2.25 -10.14 -6.80
CA ALA A 85 -1.63 -10.82 -7.93
C ALA A 85 -2.21 -12.24 -8.14
N ARG A 86 -2.94 -12.77 -7.16
CA ARG A 86 -3.56 -14.09 -7.25
C ARG A 86 -4.62 -14.10 -8.36
N SER A 87 -4.33 -14.79 -9.45
CA SER A 87 -5.34 -15.20 -10.43
C SER A 87 -6.23 -16.26 -9.80
N ALA A 88 -7.53 -16.25 -10.15
CA ALA A 88 -8.52 -17.21 -9.65
C ALA A 88 -8.06 -18.67 -9.82
#